data_AF-A0A369RQH8-F1
#
_entry.id   AF-A0A369RQH8-F1
#
_cell.length_a   1.000
_cell.length_b   1.000
_cell.length_c   1.000
_cell.angle_alpha   90.00
_cell.angle_beta   90.00
_cell.angle_gamma   90.00
#
_symmetry.space_group_name_H-M   'P 1'
#
loop_
_entity.id
_entity.type
_entity.pdbx_description
1 polymer ?
#
loop_
_entity_poly.entity_id
_entity_poly.type
_entity_poly.pdbx_seq_one_letter_code
_entity_poly.pdbx_strand_id
1 'polypeptide(L)'
;GNNDPFDFEHENAHLYENTSDIEKVLYYVNESVYGSIYFITLDPTLIILKPVKKNTNGTTNAVLFGQTCDSLDLLLNECSLPKLNAGDWIYFEEVGAYSLVLATEFNSFKKPKCFYYIQEEFWNEIQGKIDLPFNFYNMS
;
A
#
# COMPACT_ATOMS: atom_id res chain seq x y z
N GLY A 1 28.80 -5.27 -27.53
CA GLY A 1 27.58 -6.08 -27.43
C GLY A 1 27.51 -6.58 -26.02
N ASN A 2 26.78 -5.87 -25.17
CA ASN A 2 26.53 -6.26 -23.79
C ASN A 2 25.00 -6.30 -23.67
N ASN A 3 24.43 -7.50 -23.65
CA ASN A 3 23.01 -7.70 -23.34
C ASN A 3 22.94 -7.92 -21.82
N ASP A 4 22.54 -6.87 -21.11
CA ASP A 4 22.17 -6.96 -19.70
C ASP A 4 20.80 -7.65 -19.60
N PRO A 5 20.65 -8.75 -18.84
CA PRO A 5 19.37 -9.45 -18.70
C PRO A 5 18.30 -8.67 -17.92
N PHE A 6 18.59 -7.47 -17.44
CA PHE A 6 17.64 -6.59 -16.74
C PHE A 6 17.15 -5.39 -17.55
N ASP A 7 17.52 -5.29 -18.83
CA ASP A 7 17.00 -4.26 -19.74
C ASP A 7 15.59 -4.63 -20.21
N PHE A 8 14.61 -4.49 -19.32
CA PHE A 8 13.20 -4.54 -19.70
C PHE A 8 12.81 -3.19 -20.29
N GLU A 9 12.84 -3.12 -21.63
CA GLU A 9 12.13 -2.08 -22.36
C GLU A 9 10.66 -2.06 -21.91
N HIS A 10 10.28 -1.02 -21.15
CA HIS A 10 8.91 -0.76 -20.74
C HIS A 10 8.09 -0.20 -21.92
N GLU A 11 7.93 -0.99 -22.97
CA GLU A 11 6.90 -0.79 -23.97
C GLU A 11 5.86 -1.89 -23.80
N ASN A 12 4.78 -1.58 -23.07
CA ASN A 12 3.42 -2.12 -23.29
C ASN A 12 2.44 -1.37 -22.37
N ALA A 13 2.29 -0.07 -22.61
CA ALA A 13 1.10 0.65 -22.16
C ALA A 13 -0.06 0.21 -23.06
N HIS A 14 -0.83 -0.80 -22.64
CA HIS A 14 -2.08 -1.13 -23.29
C HIS A 14 -3.04 0.07 -23.15
N LEU A 15 -3.40 0.63 -24.31
CA LEU A 15 -4.28 1.77 -24.47
C LEU A 15 -5.69 1.41 -23.94
N TYR A 16 -6.15 2.13 -22.91
CA TYR A 16 -7.55 2.15 -22.53
C TYR A 16 -8.31 3.07 -23.52
N GLU A 17 -9.25 2.52 -24.28
CA GLU A 17 -10.08 3.28 -25.21
C GLU A 17 -11.11 4.16 -24.48
N ASN A 18 -10.77 5.45 -24.41
CA ASN A 18 -11.59 6.65 -24.58
C ASN A 18 -13.03 6.72 -24.01
N THR A 19 -13.16 7.33 -22.82
CA THR A 19 -14.37 8.06 -22.40
C THR A 19 -13.95 9.39 -21.76
N SER A 20 -13.97 10.47 -22.56
CA SER A 20 -13.57 11.86 -22.20
C SER A 20 -12.13 12.00 -21.66
N ASP A 21 -11.27 12.71 -22.41
CA ASP A 21 -9.82 12.88 -22.20
C ASP A 21 -9.39 13.44 -20.82
N ILE A 22 -9.60 12.67 -19.75
CA ILE A 22 -8.98 12.92 -18.45
C ILE A 22 -7.74 12.03 -18.41
N GLU A 23 -6.57 12.63 -18.59
CA GLU A 23 -5.28 11.97 -18.43
C GLU A 23 -5.19 11.42 -16.99
N LYS A 24 -5.31 10.10 -16.84
CA LYS A 24 -5.14 9.41 -15.56
C LYS A 24 -3.69 8.94 -15.44
N VAL A 25 -3.09 9.16 -14.28
CA VAL A 25 -1.77 8.61 -13.95
C VAL A 25 -1.93 7.20 -13.40
N LEU A 26 -1.08 6.27 -13.85
CA LEU A 26 -1.06 4.90 -13.34
C LEU A 26 0.07 4.76 -12.32
N TYR A 27 -0.26 4.32 -11.11
CA TYR A 27 0.70 4.04 -10.05
C TYR A 27 0.69 2.56 -9.68
N TYR A 28 1.87 1.96 -9.58
CA TYR A 28 2.07 0.60 -9.10
C TYR A 28 2.72 0.67 -7.72
N VAL A 29 2.14 -0.04 -6.75
CA VAL A 29 2.61 -0.02 -5.36
C VAL A 29 3.05 -1.39 -4.90
N ASN A 30 3.89 -1.43 -3.86
CA ASN A 30 4.39 -2.64 -3.24
C ASN A 30 3.37 -3.31 -2.29
N GLU A 31 2.11 -3.36 -2.71
CA GLU A 31 1.01 -4.00 -2.00
C GLU A 31 0.05 -4.61 -3.03
N SER A 32 -0.94 -5.40 -2.62
CA SER A 32 -1.80 -6.13 -3.55
C SER A 32 -3.17 -6.47 -2.97
N VAL A 33 -4.16 -6.72 -3.84
CA VAL A 33 -5.43 -7.34 -3.43
C VAL A 33 -5.20 -8.72 -2.80
N TYR A 34 -4.09 -9.39 -3.11
CA TYR A 34 -3.68 -10.66 -2.52
C TYR A 34 -2.95 -10.51 -1.17
N GLY A 35 -2.57 -9.28 -0.82
CA GLY A 35 -1.82 -8.95 0.39
C GLY A 35 -2.73 -8.43 1.51
N SER A 36 -2.28 -7.39 2.21
CA SER A 36 -2.93 -6.94 3.46
C SER A 36 -4.15 -6.04 3.24
N ILE A 37 -4.51 -5.74 2.00
CA ILE A 37 -5.59 -4.81 1.66
C ILE A 37 -6.69 -5.45 0.79
N TYR A 38 -6.85 -6.77 0.83
CA TYR A 38 -7.87 -7.51 0.06
C TYR A 38 -9.26 -6.88 0.09
N PHE A 39 -9.68 -6.38 1.26
CA PHE A 39 -11.01 -5.80 1.46
C PHE A 39 -11.28 -4.54 0.61
N ILE A 40 -10.26 -3.91 0.01
CA ILE A 40 -10.43 -2.84 -0.98
C ILE A 40 -11.29 -3.27 -2.16
N THR A 41 -11.26 -4.58 -2.50
CA THR A 41 -12.08 -5.16 -3.57
C THR A 41 -13.54 -5.32 -3.20
N LEU A 42 -13.85 -5.34 -1.89
CA LEU A 42 -15.22 -5.46 -1.39
C LEU A 42 -15.90 -4.09 -1.35
N ASP A 43 -15.20 -3.10 -0.83
CA ASP A 43 -15.65 -1.71 -0.78
C ASP A 43 -14.44 -0.76 -0.69
N PRO A 44 -14.07 -0.10 -1.82
CA PRO A 44 -12.98 0.86 -1.86
C PRO A 44 -13.14 2.06 -0.92
N THR A 45 -14.37 2.36 -0.49
CA THR A 45 -14.66 3.52 0.38
C THR A 45 -14.23 3.31 1.84
N LEU A 46 -13.93 2.06 2.21
CA LEU A 46 -13.45 1.70 3.55
C LEU A 46 -11.97 2.03 3.77
N ILE A 47 -11.28 2.56 2.76
CA ILE A 47 -9.86 2.88 2.86
C ILE A 47 -9.64 4.37 2.65
N ILE A 48 -8.83 4.94 3.53
CA ILE A 48 -8.34 6.30 3.39
C ILE A 48 -6.91 6.23 2.86
N LEU A 49 -6.74 6.60 1.59
CA LEU A 49 -5.45 6.68 0.93
C LEU A 49 -4.83 8.09 1.09
N LYS A 50 -3.59 8.17 1.54
CA LYS A 50 -2.87 9.44 1.73
C LYS A 50 -1.42 9.40 1.24
N PRO A 51 -0.92 10.49 0.63
CA PRO A 51 0.49 10.61 0.26
C PRO A 51 1.35 11.00 1.47
N VAL A 52 2.58 10.49 1.54
CA VAL A 52 3.60 10.93 2.50
C VAL A 52 4.36 12.11 1.90
N LYS A 53 3.67 13.24 1.72
CA LYS A 53 4.23 14.44 1.07
C LYS A 53 3.73 15.71 1.76
N LYS A 54 4.64 16.62 2.10
CA LYS A 54 4.31 17.88 2.81
C LYS A 54 3.59 18.90 1.92
N ASN A 55 3.83 18.86 0.61
CA ASN A 55 3.27 19.81 -0.33
C ASN A 55 2.49 19.06 -1.42
N THR A 56 1.16 19.13 -1.31
CA THR A 56 0.20 18.51 -2.23
C THR A 56 -0.54 19.61 -2.99
N ASN A 57 0.20 20.50 -3.65
CA ASN A 57 -0.38 21.54 -4.51
C ASN A 57 -1.07 20.88 -5.72
N GLY A 58 -2.38 20.69 -5.59
CA GLY A 58 -3.20 20.03 -6.60
C GLY A 58 -3.11 18.51 -6.54
N THR A 59 -4.15 17.88 -7.07
CA THR A 59 -4.23 16.44 -7.27
C THR A 59 -4.56 16.14 -8.73
N THR A 60 -4.20 14.95 -9.16
CA THR A 60 -4.51 14.40 -10.49
C THR A 60 -5.28 13.11 -10.28
N ASN A 61 -6.18 12.80 -11.23
CA ASN A 61 -6.88 11.54 -11.23
C ASN A 61 -5.89 10.41 -11.52
N ALA A 62 -5.98 9.33 -10.77
CA ALA A 62 -5.06 8.21 -10.86
C ALA A 62 -5.75 6.86 -10.70
N VAL A 63 -5.06 5.83 -11.20
CA VAL A 63 -5.39 4.42 -11.01
C VAL A 63 -4.26 3.79 -10.21
N LEU A 64 -4.60 3.00 -9.20
CA LEU A 64 -3.66 2.34 -8.31
C LEU A 64 -3.69 0.82 -8.55
N PHE A 65 -2.58 0.27 -9.01
CA PHE A 65 -2.36 -1.15 -9.21
C PHE A 65 -1.47 -1.73 -8.13
N GLY A 66 -1.67 -3.01 -7.83
CA GLY A 66 -0.77 -3.76 -6.98
C GLY A 66 0.47 -4.26 -7.71
N GLN A 67 1.34 -4.94 -6.97
CA GLN A 67 2.66 -5.39 -7.43
C GLN A 67 2.64 -6.72 -8.21
N THR A 68 1.51 -7.40 -8.33
CA THR A 68 1.44 -8.70 -9.01
C THR A 68 1.25 -8.54 -10.51
N CYS A 69 1.59 -9.59 -11.27
CA CYS A 69 1.36 -9.64 -12.72
C CYS A 69 -0.09 -10.03 -13.07
N ASP A 70 -1.00 -10.04 -12.09
CA ASP A 70 -2.40 -10.36 -12.32
C ASP A 70 -3.16 -9.09 -12.72
N SER A 71 -3.88 -9.14 -13.84
CA SER A 71 -4.77 -8.07 -14.29
C SER A 71 -5.86 -7.69 -13.28
N LEU A 72 -6.20 -8.59 -12.35
CA LEU A 72 -7.16 -8.34 -11.28
C LEU A 72 -6.54 -7.64 -10.05
N ASP A 73 -5.23 -7.43 -10.03
CA ASP A 73 -4.53 -6.71 -8.96
C ASP A 73 -4.67 -5.19 -9.12
N LEU A 74 -5.91 -4.76 -9.18
CA LEU A 74 -6.34 -3.37 -9.23
C LEU A 74 -6.85 -2.96 -7.85
N LEU A 75 -6.14 -2.03 -7.21
CA LEU A 75 -6.48 -1.54 -5.88
C LEU A 75 -7.58 -0.48 -5.96
N LEU A 76 -7.37 0.56 -6.78
CA LEU A 76 -8.33 1.65 -6.96
C LEU A 76 -8.39 2.03 -8.44
N ASN A 77 -9.58 1.89 -9.04
CA ASN A 77 -9.83 2.33 -10.42
C ASN A 77 -9.89 3.87 -10.58
N GLU A 78 -10.12 4.56 -9.47
CA GLU A 78 -10.16 6.01 -9.41
C GLU A 78 -9.74 6.48 -8.03
N CYS A 79 -8.71 7.33 -7.98
CA CYS A 79 -8.28 8.02 -6.78
C CYS A 79 -7.71 9.39 -7.15
N SER A 80 -7.59 10.28 -6.16
CA SER A 80 -7.01 11.61 -6.33
C SER A 80 -5.72 11.70 -5.53
N LEU A 81 -4.59 11.83 -6.22
CA LEU A 81 -3.26 11.91 -5.61
C LEU A 81 -2.49 13.10 -6.20
N PRO A 82 -1.60 13.74 -5.44
CA PRO A 82 -0.61 14.63 -6.05
C PRO A 82 0.25 13.84 -7.04
N LYS A 83 1.00 14.54 -7.91
CA LYS A 83 2.00 13.87 -8.74
C LYS A 83 3.08 13.22 -7.85
N LEU A 84 3.24 11.92 -7.98
CA LEU A 84 4.21 11.09 -7.28
C LEU A 84 5.26 10.57 -8.27
N ASN A 85 6.46 10.30 -7.78
CA ASN A 85 7.51 9.60 -8.51
C ASN A 85 7.73 8.20 -7.90
N ALA A 86 8.41 7.33 -8.65
CA ALA A 86 8.87 6.06 -8.10
C ALA A 86 9.71 6.30 -6.83
N GLY A 87 9.39 5.58 -5.75
CA GLY A 87 10.02 5.74 -4.44
C GLY A 87 9.32 6.74 -3.50
N ASP A 88 8.37 7.54 -3.98
CA ASP A 88 7.48 8.28 -3.09
C ASP A 88 6.55 7.32 -2.35
N TRP A 89 6.24 7.64 -1.09
CA TRP A 89 5.41 6.80 -0.24
C TRP A 89 3.96 7.29 -0.21
N ILE A 90 3.05 6.33 -0.18
CA ILE A 90 1.66 6.52 0.20
C ILE A 90 1.36 5.57 1.36
N TYR A 91 0.26 5.82 2.05
CA TYR A 91 -0.20 4.93 3.11
C TYR A 91 -1.72 4.86 3.13
N PHE A 92 -2.20 3.75 3.67
CA PHE A 92 -3.61 3.45 3.84
C PHE A 92 -3.92 3.47 5.35
N GLU A 93 -4.93 4.25 5.75
CA GLU A 93 -5.45 4.21 7.13
C GLU A 93 -6.58 3.19 7.25
N GLU A 94 -6.95 2.84 8.48
CA GLU A 94 -8.08 1.95 8.81
C GLU A 94 -7.91 0.48 8.37
N VAL A 95 -6.67 0.06 8.07
CA VAL A 95 -6.31 -1.29 7.61
C VAL A 95 -5.99 -2.27 8.76
N GLY A 96 -6.68 -2.15 9.89
CA GLY A 96 -6.38 -2.97 11.08
C GLY A 96 -7.08 -4.33 11.11
N ALA A 97 -8.35 -4.37 10.72
CA ALA A 97 -9.19 -5.56 10.78
C ALA A 97 -9.20 -6.31 9.44
N TYR A 98 -9.25 -7.64 9.47
CA TYR A 98 -9.32 -8.51 8.28
C TYR A 98 -8.21 -8.23 7.23
N SER A 99 -7.09 -7.70 7.69
CA SER A 99 -5.93 -7.31 6.87
C SER A 99 -4.91 -8.46 6.81
N LEU A 100 -3.84 -8.41 7.62
CA LEU A 100 -2.76 -9.41 7.66
C LEU A 100 -3.21 -10.86 7.84
N VAL A 101 -4.37 -11.06 8.48
CA VAL A 101 -4.97 -12.39 8.69
C VAL A 101 -5.46 -13.04 7.39
N LEU A 102 -5.90 -12.24 6.42
CA LEU A 102 -6.33 -12.71 5.10
C LEU A 102 -5.22 -12.62 4.04
N ALA A 103 -4.15 -11.89 4.32
CA ALA A 103 -3.03 -11.73 3.39
C ALA A 103 -2.40 -13.08 3.02
N THR A 104 -2.06 -13.21 1.74
CA THR A 104 -1.31 -14.34 1.17
C THR A 104 0.10 -13.91 0.77
N GLU A 105 0.95 -14.86 0.38
CA GLU A 105 2.23 -14.59 -0.27
C GLU A 105 2.17 -14.95 -1.77
N PHE A 106 1.06 -14.60 -2.43
CA PHE A 106 0.92 -14.77 -3.88
C PHE A 106 2.04 -14.04 -4.62
N ASN A 107 2.51 -14.61 -5.74
CA ASN A 107 3.73 -14.18 -6.45
C ASN A 107 5.00 -14.09 -5.56
N SER A 108 5.02 -14.83 -4.44
CA SER A 108 6.13 -14.82 -3.47
C SER A 108 6.41 -13.47 -2.81
N PHE A 109 5.47 -12.52 -2.89
CA PHE A 109 5.59 -11.26 -2.18
C PHE A 109 5.33 -11.46 -0.70
N LYS A 110 6.24 -10.96 0.14
CA LYS A 110 6.16 -11.14 1.59
C LYS A 110 5.14 -10.21 2.21
N LYS A 111 4.47 -10.70 3.25
CA LYS A 111 3.58 -9.87 4.08
C LYS A 111 4.35 -8.69 4.68
N PRO A 112 3.71 -7.51 4.82
CA PRO A 112 4.36 -6.36 5.42
C PRO A 112 4.70 -6.63 6.89
N LYS A 113 5.82 -6.06 7.34
CA LYS A 113 6.23 -6.14 8.76
C LYS A 113 5.29 -5.28 9.61
N CYS A 114 4.86 -5.81 10.75
CA CYS A 114 4.10 -5.05 11.72
C CYS A 114 5.03 -4.45 12.78
N PHE A 115 4.89 -3.16 13.04
CA PHE A 115 5.58 -2.46 14.11
C PHE A 115 4.53 -1.96 15.11
N TYR A 116 4.64 -2.42 16.36
CA TYR A 116 3.71 -2.07 17.44
C TYR A 116 4.27 -0.91 18.26
N TYR A 117 3.43 0.07 18.56
CA TYR A 117 3.78 1.23 19.37
C TYR A 117 2.69 1.48 20.41
N ILE A 118 3.10 2.01 21.55
CA ILE A 118 2.22 2.45 22.63
C ILE A 118 2.80 3.74 23.22
N GLN A 119 1.96 4.68 23.62
CA GLN A 119 2.43 5.86 24.32
C GLN A 119 2.88 5.48 25.74
N GLU A 120 3.92 6.14 26.23
CA GLU A 120 4.52 5.85 27.54
C GLU A 120 3.50 5.94 28.69
N GLU A 121 2.59 6.91 28.63
CA GLU A 121 1.51 7.07 29.62
C GLU A 121 0.63 5.82 29.72
N PHE A 122 0.15 5.30 28.58
CA PHE A 122 -0.66 4.07 28.56
C PHE A 122 0.14 2.84 28.97
N TRP A 123 1.42 2.76 28.58
CA TRP A 123 2.29 1.68 29.01
C TRP A 123 2.39 1.63 30.54
N ASN A 124 2.65 2.77 31.17
CA ASN A 124 2.71 2.90 32.63
C ASN A 124 1.38 2.55 33.30
N GLU A 125 0.25 2.80 32.65
CA GLU A 125 -1.07 2.43 33.18
C GLU A 125 -1.29 0.91 33.19
N ILE A 126 -0.88 0.20 32.14
CA ILE A 126 -1.16 -1.24 31.97
C ILE A 126 -0.08 -2.13 32.61
N GLN A 127 1.10 -1.59 32.87
CA GLN A 127 2.21 -2.35 33.42
C GLN A 127 1.87 -2.95 34.79
N GLY A 128 2.08 -4.26 34.95
CA GLY A 128 1.75 -5.00 36.17
C GLY A 128 0.26 -5.33 36.34
N LYS A 129 -0.62 -4.86 35.44
CA LYS A 129 -2.05 -5.23 35.40
C LYS A 129 -2.36 -6.28 34.34
N ILE A 130 -1.49 -6.44 33.35
CA ILE A 130 -1.61 -7.41 32.26
C ILE A 130 -0.38 -8.30 32.28
N ASP A 131 -0.62 -9.61 32.19
CA ASP A 131 0.45 -10.59 32.03
C ASP A 131 0.84 -10.63 30.54
N LEU A 132 1.86 -9.85 30.18
CA LEU A 132 2.33 -9.77 28.80
C LEU A 132 3.38 -10.87 28.55
N PRO A 133 3.36 -11.52 27.37
CA PRO A 133 4.34 -12.55 27.02
C PRO A 133 5.75 -11.98 26.75
N PHE A 134 5.96 -10.67 26.96
CA PHE A 134 7.22 -9.96 26.76
C PHE A 134 7.37 -8.85 27.82
N ASN A 135 8.61 -8.62 28.25
CA ASN A 135 8.97 -7.57 29.21
C ASN A 135 10.08 -6.68 28.60
N PHE A 136 9.77 -5.41 28.34
CA PHE A 136 10.69 -4.48 27.68
C PHE A 136 11.76 -3.88 28.60
N TYR A 137 11.77 -4.20 29.90
CA TYR A 137 12.77 -3.67 30.85
C TYR A 137 14.23 -4.04 30.55
N ASN A 138 14.48 -5.02 29.68
CA ASN A 138 15.83 -5.51 29.39
C ASN A 138 16.38 -5.08 28.01
N MET A 139 15.80 -4.07 27.35
CA MET A 139 16.23 -3.63 26.01
C MET A 139 17.10 -2.35 26.01
N SER A 140 17.66 -1.94 27.15
CA SER A 140 18.64 -0.84 27.24
C SER A 140 20.08 -1.32 27.07
#